data_AF-A0A642V490-F1
#
_entry.id   AF-A0A642V490-F1
#
_cell.length_a   1.000
_cell.length_b   1.000
_cell.length_c   1.000
_cell.angle_alpha   90.00
_cell.angle_beta   90.00
_cell.angle_gamma   90.00
#
_symmetry.space_group_name_H-M   'P 1'
#
loop_
_entity.id
_entity.type
_entity.pdbx_description
1 polymer ?
#
loop_
_entity_poly.entity_id
_entity_poly.type
_entity_poly.pdbx_seq_one_letter_code
_entity_poly.pdbx_strand_id
1 'polypeptide(L)'
;MLLNVFTPEVERLVTNHNDAKVDHYWANWDLCVIAAELASLDRQPDHDGTGKLLAQGQEAGRDQGHATLDFGLLGVIAQQAYNQGDDLFAEHNSIILAGSEYSSKYNVGQDVPYTHYSNSDFDSPELSSAGRGNRRPSNELLFAHYNDVKGLDASWTKQYRDMVNEANSGSEGGSFDYGTNSGAFDLLGYGSLMYRRS
;
A
#
# COMPACT_ATOMS: atom_id res chain seq x y z
N MET A 1 16.22 3.79 19.43
CA MET A 1 15.83 2.44 19.92
C MET A 1 15.60 1.48 18.75
N LEU A 2 14.96 1.93 17.65
CA LEU A 2 14.90 1.19 16.38
C LEU A 2 16.29 0.85 15.79
N LEU A 3 17.18 1.83 15.61
CA LEU A 3 18.50 1.58 14.99
C LEU A 3 19.43 0.61 15.75
N ASN A 4 19.27 0.50 17.07
CA ASN A 4 20.20 -0.27 17.91
C ASN A 4 19.66 -1.65 18.32
N VAL A 5 18.40 -1.96 17.99
CA VAL A 5 17.72 -3.21 18.36
C VAL A 5 17.02 -3.83 17.16
N PHE A 6 16.34 -3.04 16.34
CA PHE A 6 15.62 -3.51 15.15
C PHE A 6 16.53 -3.72 13.95
N THR A 7 17.43 -2.78 13.65
CA THR A 7 18.30 -2.89 12.46
C THR A 7 19.19 -4.15 12.47
N PRO A 8 19.87 -4.52 13.58
CA PRO A 8 20.65 -5.76 13.61
C PRO A 8 19.80 -7.03 13.47
N GLU A 9 18.55 -7.03 13.94
CA GLU A 9 17.65 -8.17 13.80
C GLU A 9 17.04 -8.29 12.40
N VAL A 10 16.72 -7.16 11.76
CA VAL A 10 16.32 -7.11 10.35
C VAL A 10 17.46 -7.60 9.45
N GLU A 11 18.69 -7.14 9.68
CA GLU A 11 19.87 -7.65 8.96
C GLU A 11 20.06 -9.16 9.21
N ARG A 12 19.97 -9.64 10.45
CA ARG A 12 20.08 -11.08 10.77
C ARG A 12 19.00 -11.91 10.08
N LEU A 13 17.77 -11.42 10.00
CA LEU A 13 16.65 -12.11 9.34
C LEU A 13 16.83 -12.16 7.81
N VAL A 14 17.35 -11.09 7.22
CA VAL A 14 17.65 -11.00 5.78
C VAL A 14 18.87 -11.85 5.39
N THR A 15 19.88 -11.98 6.27
CA THR A 15 21.12 -12.71 5.94
C THR A 15 21.11 -14.18 6.37
N ASN A 16 20.52 -14.50 7.53
CA ASN A 16 20.62 -15.85 8.12
C ASN A 16 19.32 -16.64 8.05
N HIS A 17 18.20 -16.03 7.64
CA HIS A 17 16.89 -16.69 7.52
C HIS A 17 16.50 -17.54 8.74
N ASN A 18 16.98 -17.16 9.92
CA ASN A 18 16.82 -17.92 11.17
C ASN A 18 17.21 -19.42 11.06
N ASP A 19 18.36 -19.70 10.45
CA ASP A 19 18.93 -21.05 10.24
C ASP A 19 18.10 -21.96 9.29
N ALA A 20 17.13 -21.39 8.56
CA ALA A 20 16.41 -22.06 7.48
C ALA A 20 17.14 -21.96 6.13
N LYS A 21 16.74 -22.76 5.13
CA LYS A 21 17.28 -22.62 3.77
C LYS A 21 16.81 -21.30 3.13
N VAL A 22 17.71 -20.65 2.38
CA VAL A 22 17.54 -19.32 1.74
C VAL A 22 16.31 -19.21 0.82
N ASP A 23 15.76 -20.34 0.39
CA ASP A 23 14.70 -20.47 -0.61
C ASP A 23 13.31 -20.79 -0.05
N HIS A 24 13.10 -20.74 1.28
CA HIS A 24 11.79 -20.95 1.89
C HIS A 24 11.41 -19.82 2.86
N TYR A 25 10.27 -19.15 2.61
CA TYR A 25 9.67 -18.17 3.53
C TYR A 25 8.16 -18.41 3.69
N TRP A 26 7.65 -18.25 4.93
CA TRP A 26 6.27 -18.50 5.32
C TRP A 26 5.70 -17.27 6.04
N ALA A 27 4.54 -16.84 5.56
CA ALA A 27 4.25 -15.46 5.28
C ALA A 27 2.96 -15.01 6.00
N ASN A 28 2.82 -15.33 7.30
CA ASN A 28 1.84 -14.60 8.13
C ASN A 28 2.50 -13.44 8.90
N TRP A 29 3.75 -13.15 8.55
CA TRP A 29 4.59 -12.03 9.02
C TRP A 29 4.74 -10.93 7.95
N ASP A 30 4.03 -11.04 6.82
CA ASP A 30 4.23 -10.22 5.59
C ASP A 30 4.04 -8.73 5.78
N LEU A 31 3.37 -8.33 6.86
CA LEU A 31 3.29 -6.94 7.29
C LEU A 31 4.68 -6.31 7.55
N CYS A 32 5.66 -7.10 8.00
CA CYS A 32 7.02 -6.63 8.28
C CYS A 32 7.96 -6.74 7.07
N VAL A 33 7.63 -7.58 6.08
CA VAL A 33 8.46 -7.80 4.88
C VAL A 33 8.09 -6.86 3.74
N ILE A 34 6.83 -6.41 3.66
CA ILE A 34 6.43 -5.34 2.72
C ILE A 34 7.16 -4.02 3.02
N ALA A 35 7.54 -3.77 4.28
CA ALA A 35 8.41 -2.65 4.66
C ALA A 35 9.88 -2.82 4.17
N ALA A 36 10.31 -4.05 3.86
CA ALA A 36 11.61 -4.36 3.26
C ALA A 36 11.55 -4.47 1.72
N GLU A 37 10.37 -4.71 1.14
CA GLU A 37 10.12 -4.76 -0.32
C GLU A 37 10.06 -3.37 -1.00
N LEU A 38 10.35 -2.30 -0.24
CA LEU A 38 10.62 -0.96 -0.76
C LEU A 38 11.84 -0.89 -1.73
N ALA A 39 12.54 -2.01 -1.96
CA ALA A 39 13.70 -2.12 -2.85
C ALA A 39 13.43 -2.67 -4.28
N SER A 40 12.20 -3.06 -4.64
CA SER A 40 11.93 -3.73 -5.94
C SER A 40 10.77 -3.19 -6.78
N LEU A 41 10.21 -2.02 -6.44
CA LEU A 41 9.16 -1.42 -7.26
C LEU A 41 9.72 -0.81 -8.56
N ASP A 42 9.37 -1.41 -9.70
CA ASP A 42 9.64 -0.81 -11.02
C ASP A 42 8.70 0.38 -11.24
N ARG A 43 9.29 1.55 -11.44
CA ARG A 43 8.55 2.79 -11.67
C ARG A 43 8.22 2.90 -13.14
N GLN A 44 6.93 2.99 -13.45
CA GLN A 44 6.49 3.15 -14.82
C GLN A 44 5.88 4.55 -14.99
N PRO A 45 6.25 5.28 -16.07
CA PRO A 45 5.56 6.51 -16.43
C PRO A 45 4.07 6.22 -16.61
N ASP A 46 3.20 7.10 -16.11
CA ASP A 46 1.78 6.99 -16.39
C ASP A 46 1.51 7.01 -17.91
N HIS A 47 0.74 6.05 -18.40
CA HIS A 47 0.38 5.93 -19.81
C HIS A 47 -0.69 6.93 -20.26
N ASP A 48 -1.33 7.66 -19.34
CA ASP A 48 -2.33 8.68 -19.68
C ASP A 48 -1.75 10.06 -20.04
N GLY A 49 -0.41 10.19 -20.05
CA GLY A 49 0.27 11.43 -20.42
C GLY A 49 0.27 12.50 -19.32
N THR A 50 -0.18 12.20 -18.11
CA THR A 50 -0.10 13.12 -16.96
C THR A 50 1.33 13.33 -16.44
N GLY A 51 2.26 12.44 -16.81
CA GLY A 51 3.65 12.47 -16.32
C GLY A 51 3.78 12.04 -14.85
N LYS A 52 2.71 11.51 -14.26
CA LYS A 52 2.72 11.00 -12.89
C LYS A 52 3.55 9.72 -12.80
N LEU A 53 4.26 9.54 -11.69
CA LEU A 53 4.99 8.31 -11.41
C LEU A 53 4.04 7.31 -10.73
N LEU A 54 3.89 6.14 -11.35
CA LEU A 54 3.14 5.02 -10.79
C LEU A 54 4.11 3.87 -10.48
N ALA A 55 3.83 3.13 -9.41
CA ALA A 55 4.65 1.98 -9.02
C ALA A 55 3.76 0.73 -8.89
N GLN A 56 4.04 -0.28 -9.69
CA GLN A 56 3.32 -1.55 -9.63
C GLN A 56 3.70 -2.31 -8.36
N GLY A 57 2.71 -2.57 -7.49
CA GLY A 57 2.87 -3.50 -6.37
C GLY A 57 2.93 -4.96 -6.84
N GLN A 58 3.69 -5.79 -6.14
CA GLN A 58 3.83 -7.21 -6.47
C GLN A 58 2.47 -7.94 -6.50
N GLU A 59 1.61 -7.65 -5.53
CA GLU A 59 0.30 -8.28 -5.37
C GLU A 59 -0.74 -7.84 -6.42
N ALA A 60 -0.42 -6.85 -7.29
CA ALA A 60 -1.33 -6.37 -8.33
C ALA A 60 -1.80 -7.49 -9.27
N GLY A 61 -0.91 -8.46 -9.52
CA GLY A 61 -1.17 -9.63 -10.35
C GLY A 61 -2.00 -10.75 -9.69
N ARG A 62 -2.20 -10.70 -8.36
CA ARG A 62 -2.93 -11.71 -7.60
C ARG A 62 -4.40 -11.34 -7.50
N ASP A 63 -4.71 -10.29 -6.73
CA ASP A 63 -6.04 -9.71 -6.61
C ASP A 63 -5.95 -8.30 -5.99
N GLN A 64 -7.00 -7.51 -6.22
CA GLN A 64 -7.03 -6.13 -5.75
C GLN A 64 -7.31 -5.99 -4.25
N GLY A 65 -7.77 -7.07 -3.60
CA GLY A 65 -7.86 -7.14 -2.15
C GLY A 65 -6.47 -7.07 -1.51
N HIS A 66 -5.49 -7.81 -2.01
CA HIS A 66 -4.11 -7.74 -1.52
C HIS A 66 -3.41 -6.46 -2.00
N ALA A 67 -3.53 -6.11 -3.29
CA ALA A 67 -2.86 -4.94 -3.84
C ALA A 67 -3.27 -3.60 -3.20
N THR A 68 -4.48 -3.49 -2.63
CA THR A 68 -4.89 -2.30 -1.84
C THR A 68 -4.51 -2.43 -0.37
N LEU A 69 -4.35 -3.65 0.14
CA LEU A 69 -3.96 -3.93 1.53
C LEU A 69 -2.58 -3.36 1.82
N ASP A 70 -1.63 -3.72 0.97
CA ASP A 70 -0.21 -3.46 1.17
C ASP A 70 0.04 -1.97 1.40
N PHE A 71 -0.56 -1.12 0.58
CA PHE A 71 -0.37 0.34 0.69
C PHE A 71 -1.09 0.93 1.91
N GLY A 72 -2.27 0.42 2.28
CA GLY A 72 -2.93 0.82 3.52
C GLY A 72 -2.07 0.53 4.75
N LEU A 73 -1.44 -0.65 4.79
CA LEU A 73 -0.55 -1.07 5.88
C LEU A 73 0.79 -0.31 5.87
N LEU A 74 1.39 -0.09 4.70
CA LEU A 74 2.57 0.76 4.53
C LEU A 74 2.30 2.18 5.06
N GLY A 75 1.11 2.73 4.80
CA GLY A 75 0.70 4.02 5.35
C GLY A 75 0.74 4.04 6.88
N VAL A 76 0.24 2.99 7.54
CA VAL A 76 0.26 2.89 9.02
C VAL A 76 1.69 2.81 9.54
N ILE A 77 2.54 1.99 8.94
CA ILE A 77 3.97 1.86 9.31
C ILE A 77 4.68 3.21 9.14
N ALA A 78 4.50 3.86 7.99
CA ALA A 78 5.10 5.15 7.71
C ALA A 78 4.63 6.23 8.69
N GLN A 79 3.35 6.21 9.09
CA GLN A 79 2.84 7.14 10.11
C GLN A 79 3.41 6.87 11.51
N GLN A 80 3.62 5.60 11.87
CA GLN A 80 4.29 5.25 13.14
C GLN A 80 5.74 5.73 13.17
N ALA A 81 6.47 5.61 12.06
CA ALA A 81 7.83 6.13 11.92
C ALA A 81 7.85 7.66 11.94
N TYR A 82 6.94 8.30 11.21
CA TYR A 82 6.84 9.76 11.14
C TYR A 82 6.58 10.39 12.51
N ASN A 83 5.73 9.75 13.33
CA ASN A 83 5.47 10.17 14.71
C ASN A 83 6.69 10.05 15.64
N GLN A 84 7.73 9.31 15.23
CA GLN A 84 9.00 9.15 15.95
C GLN A 84 10.13 10.00 15.35
N GLY A 85 9.86 10.77 14.29
CA GLY A 85 10.80 11.67 13.63
C GLY A 85 11.43 11.11 12.35
N ASP A 86 11.07 9.90 11.91
CA ASP A 86 11.60 9.28 10.70
C ASP A 86 10.58 9.36 9.55
N ASP A 87 10.93 10.01 8.44
CA ASP A 87 10.00 10.30 7.34
C ASP A 87 9.99 9.21 6.25
N LEU A 88 9.45 8.04 6.58
CA LEU A 88 9.29 6.94 5.62
C LEU A 88 8.36 7.28 4.45
N PHE A 89 7.47 8.27 4.59
CA PHE A 89 6.63 8.72 3.48
C PHE A 89 7.45 9.40 2.37
N ALA A 90 8.62 9.98 2.68
CA ALA A 90 9.50 10.60 1.70
C ALA A 90 10.47 9.60 1.03
N GLU A 91 10.66 8.43 1.63
CA GLU A 91 11.68 7.48 1.20
C GLU A 91 11.51 7.06 -0.27
N HIS A 92 12.67 6.85 -0.91
CA HIS A 92 12.76 6.53 -2.33
C HIS A 92 11.90 7.45 -3.20
N ASN A 93 11.92 8.77 -2.96
CA ASN A 93 11.10 9.76 -3.67
C ASN A 93 9.59 9.44 -3.59
N SER A 94 9.07 9.27 -2.38
CA SER A 94 7.65 9.01 -2.08
C SER A 94 7.11 7.78 -2.82
N ILE A 95 7.82 6.65 -2.75
CA ILE A 95 7.43 5.45 -3.50
C ILE A 95 6.11 4.83 -3.01
N ILE A 96 5.77 4.99 -1.72
CA ILE A 96 4.46 4.58 -1.17
C ILE A 96 3.33 5.37 -1.84
N LEU A 97 3.52 6.67 -2.12
CA LEU A 97 2.57 7.46 -2.89
C LEU A 97 2.42 6.91 -4.31
N ALA A 98 3.51 6.64 -5.01
CA ALA A 98 3.46 6.11 -6.37
C ALA A 98 2.70 4.77 -6.46
N GLY A 99 2.86 3.90 -5.47
CA GLY A 99 2.14 2.64 -5.38
C GLY A 99 0.68 2.80 -4.99
N SER A 100 0.38 3.68 -4.02
CA SER A 100 -0.99 4.06 -3.67
C SER A 100 -1.74 4.63 -4.88
N GLU A 101 -1.11 5.50 -5.65
CA GLU A 101 -1.68 6.09 -6.87
C GLU A 101 -1.94 5.03 -7.94
N TYR A 102 -1.01 4.10 -8.16
CA TYR A 102 -1.17 2.98 -9.09
C TYR A 102 -2.39 2.13 -8.70
N SER A 103 -2.42 1.64 -7.46
CA SER A 103 -3.48 0.76 -6.97
C SER A 103 -4.84 1.46 -6.98
N SER A 104 -4.87 2.73 -6.55
CA SER A 104 -6.08 3.54 -6.53
C SER A 104 -6.60 3.82 -7.94
N LYS A 105 -5.73 4.20 -8.88
CA LYS A 105 -6.09 4.47 -10.28
C LYS A 105 -6.77 3.26 -10.90
N TYR A 106 -6.17 2.07 -10.73
CA TYR A 106 -6.74 0.84 -11.25
C TYR A 106 -8.11 0.52 -10.63
N ASN A 107 -8.24 0.71 -9.32
CA ASN A 107 -9.46 0.40 -8.59
C ASN A 107 -10.59 1.42 -8.74
N VAL A 108 -10.32 2.63 -9.23
CA VAL A 108 -11.37 3.56 -9.69
C VAL A 108 -11.75 3.35 -11.17
N GLY A 109 -11.32 2.23 -11.75
CA GLY A 109 -11.74 1.78 -13.08
C GLY A 109 -10.90 2.33 -14.24
N GLN A 110 -9.78 2.99 -13.97
CA GLN A 110 -8.83 3.42 -15.01
C GLN A 110 -7.79 2.33 -15.27
N ASP A 111 -7.16 2.36 -16.43
CA ASP A 111 -6.08 1.43 -16.76
C ASP A 111 -4.72 1.95 -16.25
N VAL A 112 -3.83 1.02 -15.97
CA VAL A 112 -2.46 1.26 -15.50
C VAL A 112 -1.50 0.37 -16.30
N PRO A 113 -0.21 0.78 -16.45
CA PRO A 113 0.82 -0.11 -16.97
C PRO A 113 0.83 -1.41 -16.16
N TYR A 114 1.13 -2.54 -16.79
CA TYR A 114 1.48 -3.75 -16.04
C TYR A 114 2.66 -4.44 -16.70
N THR A 115 3.62 -4.84 -15.87
CA THR A 115 4.74 -5.68 -16.26
C THR A 115 4.57 -7.03 -15.59
N HIS A 116 4.63 -8.08 -16.41
CA HIS A 116 4.59 -9.47 -15.97
C HIS A 116 5.49 -9.67 -14.75
N TYR A 117 4.89 -10.06 -13.64
CA TYR A 117 5.60 -10.43 -12.44
C TYR A 117 5.73 -11.96 -12.36
N SER A 118 6.95 -12.46 -12.15
CA SER A 118 7.20 -13.90 -12.03
C SER A 118 8.34 -14.15 -11.05
N ASN A 119 8.16 -15.11 -10.15
CA ASN A 119 9.18 -15.65 -9.25
C ASN A 119 9.06 -17.19 -9.17
N SER A 120 9.80 -17.85 -8.27
CA SER A 120 9.79 -19.31 -8.12
C SER A 120 8.43 -19.90 -7.74
N ASP A 121 7.59 -19.12 -7.08
CA ASP A 121 6.37 -19.57 -6.39
C ASP A 121 5.10 -19.00 -7.02
N PHE A 122 5.22 -17.92 -7.79
CA PHE A 122 4.10 -17.18 -8.34
C PHE A 122 4.45 -16.59 -9.70
N ASP A 123 3.56 -16.84 -10.67
CA ASP A 123 3.66 -16.33 -12.04
C ASP A 123 2.37 -15.59 -12.39
N SER A 124 2.48 -14.29 -12.65
CA SER A 124 1.36 -13.42 -12.96
C SER A 124 1.60 -12.68 -14.28
N PRO A 125 1.14 -13.27 -15.40
CA PRO A 125 1.37 -12.69 -16.72
C PRO A 125 0.53 -11.42 -16.97
N GLU A 126 -0.55 -11.23 -16.21
CA GLU A 126 -1.53 -10.16 -16.43
C GLU A 126 -1.97 -9.52 -15.10
N LEU A 127 -2.33 -8.24 -15.18
CA LEU A 127 -2.93 -7.53 -14.05
C LEU A 127 -4.28 -8.14 -13.68
N SER A 128 -4.45 -8.51 -12.41
CA SER A 128 -5.65 -9.22 -11.96
C SER A 128 -6.84 -8.27 -11.81
N SER A 129 -7.95 -8.60 -12.48
CA SER A 129 -9.24 -7.93 -12.29
C SER A 129 -10.01 -8.45 -11.06
N ALA A 130 -9.51 -9.48 -10.38
CA ALA A 130 -10.17 -10.07 -9.22
C ALA A 130 -10.31 -9.03 -8.10
N GLY A 131 -11.55 -8.74 -7.71
CA GLY A 131 -11.85 -7.74 -6.68
C GLY A 131 -11.61 -6.28 -7.08
N ARG A 132 -11.44 -5.98 -8.38
CA ARG A 132 -11.26 -4.60 -8.85
C ARG A 132 -12.43 -3.71 -8.44
N GLY A 133 -12.12 -2.58 -7.81
CA GLY A 133 -13.11 -1.64 -7.29
C GLY A 133 -13.72 -2.06 -5.94
N ASN A 134 -13.24 -3.14 -5.33
CA ASN A 134 -13.57 -3.44 -3.94
C ASN A 134 -13.17 -2.26 -3.05
N ARG A 135 -14.03 -1.95 -2.08
CA ARG A 135 -13.87 -0.82 -1.17
C ARG A 135 -13.24 -1.28 0.14
N ARG A 136 -12.21 -0.56 0.58
CA ARG A 136 -11.51 -0.77 1.85
C ARG A 136 -11.15 0.56 2.50
N PRO A 137 -11.20 0.67 3.83
CA PRO A 137 -10.83 1.89 4.54
C PRO A 137 -9.30 2.02 4.69
N SER A 138 -8.63 2.47 3.62
CA SER A 138 -7.15 2.48 3.52
C SER A 138 -6.55 3.84 3.14
N ASN A 139 -7.28 4.66 2.38
CA ASN A 139 -6.68 5.81 1.72
C ASN A 139 -6.84 7.15 2.46
N GLU A 140 -7.61 7.22 3.56
CA GLU A 140 -7.71 8.48 4.32
C GLU A 140 -6.35 8.91 4.88
N LEU A 141 -5.57 7.99 5.45
CA LEU A 141 -4.23 8.29 5.97
C LEU A 141 -3.27 8.73 4.85
N LEU A 142 -3.22 7.94 3.78
CA LEU A 142 -2.33 8.20 2.65
C LEU A 142 -2.64 9.55 2.00
N PHE A 143 -3.92 9.84 1.76
CA PHE A 143 -4.34 11.12 1.21
C PHE A 143 -4.00 12.29 2.15
N ALA A 144 -4.36 12.19 3.43
CA ALA A 144 -4.10 13.26 4.39
C ALA A 144 -2.60 13.55 4.53
N HIS A 145 -1.76 12.51 4.59
CA HIS A 145 -0.32 12.72 4.70
C HIS A 145 0.27 13.32 3.41
N TYR A 146 0.00 12.72 2.26
CA TYR A 146 0.64 13.16 1.02
C TYR A 146 0.09 14.48 0.50
N ASN A 147 -1.23 14.69 0.56
CA ASN A 147 -1.84 15.91 0.07
C ASN A 147 -1.78 17.04 1.11
N ASP A 148 -2.30 16.82 2.32
CA ASP A 148 -2.48 17.92 3.28
C ASP A 148 -1.17 18.28 3.99
N VAL A 149 -0.35 17.29 4.34
CA VAL A 149 0.92 17.53 5.05
C VAL A 149 2.06 17.84 4.08
N LYS A 150 2.23 17.05 3.02
CA LYS A 150 3.36 17.20 2.08
C LYS A 150 3.06 18.05 0.85
N GLY A 151 1.80 18.40 0.57
CA GLY A 151 1.43 19.19 -0.61
C GLY A 151 1.69 18.48 -1.94
N LEU A 152 1.79 17.15 -1.95
CA LEU A 152 2.02 16.35 -3.14
C LEU A 152 0.69 16.01 -3.84
N ASP A 153 0.78 15.71 -5.13
CA ASP A 153 -0.36 15.27 -5.92
C ASP A 153 -0.72 13.81 -5.60
N ALA A 154 -1.76 13.62 -4.80
CA ALA A 154 -2.35 12.33 -4.45
C ALA A 154 -3.75 12.14 -5.07
N SER A 155 -3.94 12.59 -6.32
CA SER A 155 -5.25 12.62 -6.99
C SER A 155 -5.94 11.27 -7.20
N TRP A 156 -5.25 10.18 -7.52
CA TRP A 156 -5.89 8.86 -7.65
C TRP A 156 -6.21 8.28 -6.28
N THR A 157 -5.30 8.44 -5.32
CA THR A 157 -5.51 8.09 -3.91
C THR A 157 -6.74 8.80 -3.37
N LYS A 158 -6.91 10.10 -3.71
CA LYS A 158 -8.10 10.90 -3.40
C LYS A 158 -9.35 10.32 -4.03
N GLN A 159 -9.33 9.99 -5.32
CA GLN A 159 -10.51 9.46 -6.01
C GLN A 159 -10.98 8.13 -5.42
N TYR A 160 -10.05 7.23 -5.10
CA TYR A 160 -10.40 5.97 -4.43
C TYR A 160 -10.92 6.22 -3.01
N ARG A 161 -10.28 7.11 -2.24
CA ARG A 161 -10.76 7.56 -0.91
C ARG A 161 -12.20 8.09 -1.00
N ASP A 162 -12.46 8.98 -1.95
CA ASP A 162 -13.77 9.60 -2.14
C ASP A 162 -14.81 8.53 -2.53
N MET A 163 -14.48 7.61 -3.45
CA MET A 163 -15.34 6.48 -3.81
C MET A 163 -15.72 5.60 -2.61
N VAL A 164 -14.75 5.31 -1.73
CA VAL A 164 -14.97 4.54 -0.49
C VAL A 164 -15.90 5.30 0.46
N ASN A 165 -15.69 6.60 0.62
CA ASN A 165 -16.46 7.45 1.52
C ASN A 165 -17.89 7.69 1.03
N GLU A 166 -18.07 7.94 -0.25
CA GLU A 166 -19.39 8.12 -0.87
C GLU A 166 -20.27 6.88 -0.68
N ALA A 167 -19.67 5.70 -0.78
CA ALA A 167 -20.36 4.44 -0.49
C ALA A 167 -20.75 4.27 0.99
N ASN A 168 -20.17 5.07 1.89
CA ASN A 168 -20.41 5.03 3.33
C ASN A 168 -20.90 6.39 3.87
N SER A 169 -21.90 6.97 3.21
CA SER A 169 -22.58 8.20 3.63
C SER A 169 -21.67 9.44 3.77
N GLY A 170 -20.57 9.49 3.02
CA GLY A 170 -19.66 10.64 2.94
C GLY A 170 -18.43 10.58 3.86
N SER A 171 -18.24 9.49 4.60
CA SER A 171 -17.08 9.28 5.48
C SER A 171 -16.62 7.83 5.49
N GLU A 172 -15.33 7.62 5.76
CA GLU A 172 -14.77 6.29 5.92
C GLU A 172 -15.38 5.61 7.14
N GLY A 173 -15.97 4.44 6.92
CA GLY A 173 -16.60 3.61 7.93
C GLY A 173 -15.60 2.80 8.73
N GLY A 174 -16.11 1.97 9.63
CA GLY A 174 -15.30 0.98 10.34
C GLY A 174 -15.24 -0.33 9.57
N SER A 175 -14.38 -1.25 10.02
CA SER A 175 -14.21 -2.59 9.41
C SER A 175 -15.53 -3.32 9.08
N PHE A 176 -16.55 -3.19 9.91
CA PHE A 176 -17.85 -3.85 9.71
C PHE A 176 -18.65 -3.33 8.51
N ASP A 177 -18.31 -2.14 7.98
CA ASP A 177 -18.98 -1.53 6.84
C ASP A 177 -18.47 -2.10 5.48
N TYR A 178 -17.41 -2.92 5.51
CA TYR A 178 -16.69 -3.40 4.32
C TYR A 178 -16.80 -4.91 4.07
N GLY A 179 -17.73 -5.58 4.76
CA GLY A 179 -18.06 -6.99 4.58
C GLY A 179 -17.83 -7.84 5.82
N THR A 180 -18.08 -9.15 5.69
CA THR A 180 -18.04 -10.11 6.82
C THR A 180 -16.81 -11.01 6.80
N ASN A 181 -15.97 -10.91 5.78
CA ASN A 181 -14.76 -11.73 5.64
C ASN A 181 -13.57 -11.06 6.35
N SER A 182 -12.49 -11.82 6.59
CA SER A 182 -11.29 -11.31 7.27
C SER A 182 -10.75 -10.03 6.64
N GLY A 183 -10.79 -9.91 5.32
CA GLY A 183 -10.25 -8.75 4.58
C GLY A 183 -10.86 -7.39 4.95
N ALA A 184 -12.07 -7.37 5.52
CA ALA A 184 -12.72 -6.15 6.01
C ALA A 184 -12.11 -5.66 7.34
N PHE A 185 -11.44 -6.54 8.08
CA PHE A 185 -10.85 -6.28 9.40
C PHE A 185 -9.35 -6.01 9.39
N ASP A 186 -8.70 -6.08 8.22
CA ASP A 186 -7.26 -5.83 8.11
C ASP A 186 -6.89 -4.38 8.45
N LEU A 187 -7.84 -3.45 8.28
CA LEU A 187 -7.73 -2.04 8.69
C LEU A 187 -8.96 -1.65 9.51
N LEU A 188 -8.75 -0.87 10.55
CA LEU A 188 -9.80 -0.43 11.47
C LEU A 188 -10.85 0.48 10.80
N GLY A 189 -10.39 1.33 9.87
CA GLY A 189 -11.15 2.43 9.29
C GLY A 189 -11.35 3.62 10.23
N TYR A 190 -12.41 4.40 10.01
CA TYR A 190 -12.66 5.70 10.65
C TYR A 190 -11.60 6.78 10.36
N GLY A 191 -10.84 6.65 9.28
CA GLY A 191 -9.78 7.58 8.90
C GLY A 191 -10.26 9.01 8.65
N SER A 192 -11.52 9.21 8.24
CA SER A 192 -12.11 10.55 8.14
C SER A 192 -12.09 11.30 9.48
N LEU A 193 -12.18 10.60 10.60
CA LEU A 193 -12.10 11.18 11.95
C LEU A 193 -10.66 11.32 12.42
N MET A 194 -9.81 10.35 12.09
CA MET A 194 -8.44 10.28 12.62
C MET A 194 -7.45 11.17 11.88
N TYR A 195 -7.62 11.37 10.57
CA TYR A 195 -6.58 11.93 9.71
C TYR A 195 -6.97 13.25 9.03
N ARG A 196 -8.25 13.57 8.91
CA ARG A 196 -8.66 14.86 8.35
C ARG A 196 -8.31 15.98 9.32
N ARG A 197 -7.47 16.91 8.89
CA ARG A 197 -7.19 18.14 9.63
C ARG A 197 -8.20 19.20 9.21
N SER A 198 -8.90 19.78 10.19
CA SER A 198 -9.77 20.95 10.02
C SER A 198 -8.99 22.22 9.75
#